data_AF-A0A1X2EN31-F1
#
_entry.id   AF-A0A1X2EN31-F1
#
_cell.length_a   1.000
_cell.length_b   1.000
_cell.length_c   1.000
_cell.angle_alpha   90.00
_cell.angle_beta   90.00
_cell.angle_gamma   90.00
#
_symmetry.space_group_name_H-M   'P 1'
#
loop_
_entity.id
_entity.type
_entity.pdbx_description
1 polymer ?
#
loop_
_entity_poly.entity_id
_entity_poly.type
_entity_poly.pdbx_seq_one_letter_code
_entity_poly.pdbx_strand_id
1 'polypeptide(L)'
;MKHTGALIFWHNQRWTVTGTYAQCEAAIDDAQSHSMTAGWWSIGSLLVWNWVALRTNRRARADLQAQRSWYAAHRTDRPAPAARRRRWPAVAVTGAVLVVLALLLGAVGALVGDPEPPTADFSAPLTASARPLAGLLLSPDDVAKALSIATITDTTPADHLTVPYGDHIVDNDCVSAFYPATTAFYNNTGWTALRTAHLRDPADGPLRHSVEQAVLSYPGPPQRMTAAAHDIWQACSGRTINIREVTKPDAVDALWRVGEVTDTDGILALSLSADGTDDWGCRRGLAVAETVVIDVQACGHDLPGSVIPTLIDPIRAKITG
;
A
#
# COMPACT_ATOMS: atom_id res chain seq x y z
N MET A 1 -8.59 7.61 18.61
CA MET A 1 -7.24 7.01 18.75
C MET A 1 -7.03 6.66 20.21
N LYS A 2 -6.71 5.39 20.52
CA LYS A 2 -6.23 4.98 21.85
C LYS A 2 -4.71 5.03 21.85
N HIS A 3 -4.17 5.60 22.91
CA HIS A 3 -2.74 5.60 23.18
C HIS A 3 -2.47 4.96 24.53
N THR A 4 -1.52 4.03 24.55
CA THR A 4 -1.02 3.40 25.76
C THR A 4 0.48 3.68 25.83
N GLY A 5 0.94 4.32 26.89
CA GLY A 5 2.36 4.50 27.17
C GLY A 5 2.84 3.46 28.18
N ALA A 6 4.09 3.02 28.08
CA ALA A 6 4.73 2.17 29.08
C ALA A 6 6.26 2.34 29.08
N LEU A 7 6.77 3.09 30.06
CA LEU A 7 8.18 3.45 30.33
C LEU A 7 9.00 3.87 29.10
N ILE A 8 9.43 2.91 28.28
CA ILE A 8 10.28 3.10 27.09
C ILE A 8 9.56 2.80 25.76
N PHE A 9 8.33 2.27 25.78
CA PHE A 9 7.54 1.95 24.59
C PHE A 9 6.14 2.58 24.65
N TRP A 10 5.48 2.65 23.50
CA TRP A 10 4.09 3.07 23.43
C TRP A 10 3.37 2.33 22.31
N HIS A 11 2.06 2.21 22.46
CA HIS A 11 1.18 1.58 21.48
C HIS A 11 0.09 2.55 21.06
N ASN A 12 -0.18 2.58 19.76
CA ASN A 12 -1.10 3.50 19.12
C ASN A 12 -2.11 2.69 18.32
N GLN A 13 -3.39 2.82 18.67
CA GLN A 13 -4.47 2.17 17.92
C GLN A 13 -5.39 3.23 17.33
N ARG A 14 -5.62 3.13 16.03
CA ARG A 14 -6.58 3.91 15.28
C ARG A 14 -7.58 2.95 14.65
N TRP A 15 -8.86 3.23 14.81
CA TRP A 15 -9.94 2.50 14.20
C TRP A 15 -11.07 3.47 13.88
N THR A 16 -11.94 3.05 12.97
CA THR A 16 -13.12 3.80 12.56
C THR A 16 -14.34 3.10 13.13
N VAL A 17 -15.25 3.86 13.73
CA VAL A 17 -16.52 3.34 14.24
C VAL A 17 -17.63 3.92 13.39
N THR A 18 -18.50 3.04 12.89
CA THR A 18 -19.72 3.41 12.17
C THR A 18 -20.92 2.95 12.98
N GLY A 19 -21.89 3.84 13.16
CA GLY A 19 -23.04 3.58 14.01
C GLY A 19 -23.83 4.84 14.28
N THR A 20 -24.72 4.76 15.27
CA THR A 20 -25.47 5.92 15.76
C THR A 20 -24.52 6.97 16.34
N TYR A 21 -24.97 8.23 16.36
CA TYR A 21 -24.20 9.32 16.98
C TYR A 21 -23.76 8.97 18.41
N ALA A 22 -24.64 8.37 19.22
CA ALA A 22 -24.33 7.96 20.59
C ALA A 22 -23.23 6.89 20.65
N GLN A 23 -23.20 5.94 19.71
CA GLN A 23 -22.15 4.92 19.63
C GLN A 23 -20.80 5.52 19.22
N CYS A 24 -20.80 6.45 18.26
CA CYS A 24 -19.59 7.16 17.85
C CYS A 24 -19.05 8.07 18.96
N GLU A 25 -19.93 8.77 19.68
CA GLU A 25 -19.58 9.62 20.82
C GLU A 25 -18.99 8.79 21.97
N ALA A 26 -19.65 7.70 22.36
CA ALA A 26 -19.17 6.78 23.37
C ALA A 26 -17.78 6.18 23.02
N ALA A 27 -17.54 5.86 21.74
CA ALA A 27 -16.24 5.36 21.29
C ALA A 27 -15.12 6.41 21.38
N ILE A 28 -15.43 7.69 21.16
CA ILE A 28 -14.47 8.79 21.33
C ILE A 28 -14.21 9.04 22.82
N ASP A 29 -15.25 8.98 23.66
CA ASP A 29 -15.15 9.13 25.11
C ASP A 29 -14.32 8.02 25.75
N ASP A 30 -14.54 6.77 25.34
CA ASP A 30 -13.74 5.61 25.74
C ASP A 30 -12.27 5.78 25.30
N ALA A 31 -12.02 6.17 24.05
CA ALA A 31 -10.66 6.39 23.56
C ALA A 31 -9.93 7.54 24.28
N GLN A 32 -10.65 8.59 24.65
CA GLN A 32 -10.10 9.70 25.42
C GLN A 32 -9.83 9.31 26.87
N SER A 33 -10.76 8.62 27.52
CA SER A 33 -10.62 8.16 28.91
C SER A 33 -9.43 7.22 29.04
N HIS A 34 -9.30 6.26 28.11
CA HIS A 34 -8.14 5.36 28.03
C HIS A 34 -6.83 6.12 27.85
N SER A 35 -6.78 7.12 26.98
CA SER A 35 -5.56 7.90 26.76
C SER A 35 -5.21 8.79 27.97
N MET A 36 -6.21 9.24 28.73
CA MET A 36 -6.02 10.01 29.96
C MET A 36 -5.49 9.16 31.12
N THR A 37 -5.79 7.86 31.16
CA THR A 37 -5.39 6.97 32.26
C THR A 37 -4.17 6.12 31.93
N ALA A 38 -4.08 5.60 30.70
CA ALA A 38 -3.03 4.69 30.25
C ALA A 38 -1.96 5.36 29.37
N GLY A 39 -2.18 6.60 28.93
CA GLY A 39 -1.29 7.29 28.00
C GLY A 39 -0.08 7.97 28.63
N TRP A 40 0.02 8.13 29.94
CA TRP A 40 1.07 8.97 30.58
C TRP A 40 2.30 8.21 31.07
N TRP A 41 2.34 6.88 30.92
CA TRP A 41 3.35 6.07 31.59
C TRP A 41 4.66 5.89 30.80
N SER A 42 4.83 6.56 29.65
CA SER A 42 6.06 6.53 28.83
C SER A 42 6.64 7.93 28.63
N ILE A 43 7.98 8.03 28.56
CA ILE A 43 8.70 9.30 28.35
C ILE A 43 8.28 9.96 27.02
N GLY A 44 8.23 9.18 25.94
CA GLY A 44 7.77 9.67 24.63
C GLY A 44 6.29 10.07 24.63
N SER A 45 5.49 9.45 25.50
CA SER A 45 4.08 9.75 25.66
C SER A 45 3.81 11.03 26.46
N LEU A 46 4.58 11.29 27.53
CA LEU A 46 4.54 12.53 28.32
C LEU A 46 4.86 13.76 27.46
N LEU A 47 5.79 13.62 26.51
CA LEU A 47 6.30 14.74 25.71
C LEU A 47 5.55 14.94 24.39
N VAL A 48 5.11 13.87 23.72
CA VAL A 48 4.60 13.96 22.35
C VAL A 48 3.33 13.14 22.14
N TRP A 49 3.40 11.82 22.30
CA TRP A 49 2.37 10.94 21.75
C TRP A 49 1.01 11.00 22.46
N ASN A 50 0.98 11.19 23.79
CA ASN A 50 -0.29 11.30 24.48
C ASN A 50 -1.00 12.62 24.15
N TRP A 51 -0.26 13.70 23.98
CA TRP A 51 -0.80 14.98 23.53
C TRP A 51 -1.38 14.90 22.11
N VAL A 52 -0.73 14.15 21.21
CA VAL A 52 -1.25 13.89 19.86
C VAL A 52 -2.55 13.07 19.92
N ALA A 53 -2.62 12.03 20.76
CA ALA A 53 -3.82 11.23 20.95
C ALA A 53 -5.00 12.06 21.52
N LEU A 54 -4.75 12.89 22.52
CA LEU A 54 -5.78 13.77 23.10
C LEU A 54 -6.26 14.83 22.10
N ARG A 55 -5.37 15.42 21.31
CA ARG A 55 -5.75 16.39 20.27
C ARG A 55 -6.54 15.75 19.14
N THR A 56 -6.16 14.55 18.72
CA THR A 56 -6.89 13.82 17.67
C THR A 56 -8.28 13.42 18.15
N ASN A 57 -8.44 12.97 19.40
CA ASN A 57 -9.75 12.66 19.97
C ASN A 57 -10.63 13.92 20.14
N ARG A 58 -10.06 15.06 20.54
CA ARG A 58 -10.80 16.35 20.60
C ARG A 58 -11.29 16.81 19.22
N ARG A 59 -10.48 16.65 18.18
CA ARG A 59 -10.88 16.97 16.80
C ARG A 59 -11.99 16.04 16.32
N ALA A 60 -11.85 14.74 16.55
CA ALA A 60 -12.90 13.76 16.21
C ALA A 60 -14.24 14.09 16.90
N ARG A 61 -14.23 14.55 18.15
CA ARG A 61 -15.46 15.00 18.84
C ARG A 61 -16.05 16.25 18.21
N ALA A 62 -15.23 17.23 17.85
CA ALA A 62 -15.69 18.45 17.19
C ALA A 62 -16.29 18.15 15.80
N ASP A 63 -15.66 17.26 15.03
CA ASP A 63 -16.16 16.83 13.72
C ASP A 63 -17.49 16.08 13.85
N LEU A 64 -17.61 15.19 14.84
CA LEU A 64 -18.85 14.46 15.12
C LEU A 64 -20.00 15.40 15.55
N GLN A 65 -19.70 16.42 16.37
CA GLN A 65 -20.68 17.45 16.76
C GLN A 65 -21.11 18.32 15.58
N ALA A 66 -20.17 18.72 14.72
CA ALA A 66 -20.46 19.47 13.50
C ALA A 66 -21.38 18.65 12.58
N GLN A 67 -21.08 17.36 12.37
CA GLN A 67 -21.94 16.44 11.63
C GLN A 67 -23.35 16.39 12.23
N ARG A 68 -23.50 16.18 13.55
CA ARG A 68 -24.82 16.16 14.20
C ARG A 68 -25.61 17.45 14.01
N SER A 69 -25.00 18.61 14.23
CA SER A 69 -25.68 19.91 14.05
C SER A 69 -26.16 20.11 12.63
N TRP A 70 -25.36 19.66 11.68
CA TRP A 70 -25.65 19.77 10.27
C TRP A 70 -26.78 18.80 9.86
N TYR A 71 -26.80 17.57 10.42
CA TYR A 71 -27.84 16.57 10.13
C TYR A 71 -29.17 16.97 10.77
N ALA A 72 -29.14 17.62 11.93
CA ALA A 72 -30.32 18.14 12.61
C ALA A 72 -30.96 19.33 11.86
N ALA A 73 -30.14 20.15 11.18
CA ALA A 73 -30.59 21.29 10.39
C ALA A 73 -31.16 20.91 9.01
N HIS A 74 -30.69 19.82 8.42
CA HIS A 74 -31.07 19.40 7.05
C HIS A 74 -31.90 18.10 7.08
N ARG A 75 -33.00 18.08 7.84
CA ARG A 75 -33.80 16.87 8.12
C ARG A 75 -34.34 16.10 6.89
N THR A 76 -34.12 16.56 5.67
CA THR A 76 -34.47 15.86 4.41
C THR A 76 -33.35 15.80 3.36
N ASP A 77 -32.17 16.36 3.59
CA ASP A 77 -31.08 16.40 2.59
C ASP A 77 -29.73 16.04 3.23
N ARG A 78 -28.95 15.15 2.59
CA ARG A 78 -27.57 14.85 2.99
C ARG A 78 -26.55 15.56 2.06
N PRO A 79 -25.89 16.63 2.48
CA PRO A 79 -24.55 16.95 1.93
C PRO A 79 -23.36 16.13 2.54
N ALA A 80 -22.16 16.19 1.94
CA ALA A 80 -20.94 15.55 2.47
C ALA A 80 -20.04 16.59 3.19
N PRO A 81 -19.21 16.19 4.18
CA PRO A 81 -18.38 17.14 4.95
C PRO A 81 -17.20 17.70 4.14
N ALA A 82 -16.92 18.99 4.35
CA ALA A 82 -15.88 19.75 3.67
C ALA A 82 -14.46 19.29 4.05
N ALA A 83 -13.67 18.86 3.05
CA ALA A 83 -12.25 18.55 3.21
C ALA A 83 -11.42 19.84 3.31
N ARG A 84 -10.97 20.21 4.51
CA ARG A 84 -10.03 21.33 4.72
C ARG A 84 -8.60 20.80 4.84
N ARG A 85 -7.79 21.01 3.80
CA ARG A 85 -6.34 20.79 3.83
C ARG A 85 -5.66 21.64 4.91
N ARG A 86 -4.78 21.06 5.73
CA ARG A 86 -3.78 21.84 6.49
C ARG A 86 -2.46 21.06 6.65
N ARG A 87 -1.39 21.75 6.26
CA ARG A 87 0.03 21.37 6.20
C ARG A 87 0.72 21.31 7.59
N TRP A 88 1.97 20.78 7.58
CA TRP A 88 3.12 20.96 8.52
C TRP A 88 3.36 19.87 9.60
N PRO A 89 4.62 19.68 10.05
CA PRO A 89 5.81 19.16 9.36
C PRO A 89 6.33 17.87 10.03
N ALA A 90 7.18 17.12 9.32
CA ALA A 90 7.84 15.92 9.85
C ALA A 90 8.97 16.28 10.84
N VAL A 91 9.07 15.54 11.94
CA VAL A 91 10.30 15.38 12.72
C VAL A 91 10.57 13.89 12.81
N ALA A 92 11.67 13.47 12.20
CA ALA A 92 12.14 12.10 12.15
C ALA A 92 12.61 11.62 13.52
N VAL A 93 12.42 10.33 13.80
CA VAL A 93 13.12 9.61 14.88
C VAL A 93 13.85 8.43 14.25
N THR A 94 15.17 8.53 14.22
CA THR A 94 16.11 7.42 14.04
C THR A 94 16.87 7.25 15.34
N GLY A 95 17.12 6.00 15.76
CA GLY A 95 18.31 5.67 16.54
C GLY A 95 18.10 4.89 17.85
N ALA A 96 18.40 3.59 17.74
CA ALA A 96 19.08 2.77 18.75
C ALA A 96 18.32 2.32 20.03
N VAL A 97 17.86 1.07 19.99
CA VAL A 97 18.05 0.15 21.12
C VAL A 97 19.36 -0.57 20.87
N LEU A 98 20.34 -0.44 21.77
CA LEU A 98 21.22 -1.50 22.23
C LEU A 98 22.14 -0.94 23.32
N VAL A 99 22.38 -1.79 24.33
CA VAL A 99 23.31 -1.66 25.47
C VAL A 99 22.72 -1.01 26.73
N VAL A 100 22.87 -1.76 27.83
CA VAL A 100 22.58 -1.47 29.25
C VAL A 100 21.24 -2.01 29.81
N LEU A 101 21.12 -3.33 29.84
CA LEU A 101 20.51 -4.10 30.95
C LEU A 101 21.01 -5.55 30.77
N ALA A 102 21.69 -6.24 31.67
CA ALA A 102 22.20 -5.94 32.98
C ALA A 102 23.39 -6.88 33.19
N LEU A 103 24.55 -6.31 33.47
CA LEU A 103 25.44 -6.89 34.46
C LEU A 103 24.67 -6.96 35.78
N LEU A 104 24.93 -8.02 36.56
CA LEU A 104 24.45 -8.31 37.93
C LEU A 104 23.09 -9.04 37.93
N LEU A 105 23.04 -10.37 38.04
CA LEU A 105 23.63 -11.17 39.12
C LEU A 105 24.09 -12.56 38.63
N GLY A 106 25.34 -12.93 38.99
CA GLY A 106 25.80 -14.32 39.07
C GLY A 106 25.13 -15.08 40.24
N ALA A 107 25.31 -16.37 40.45
CA ALA A 107 26.54 -17.15 40.28
C ALA A 107 26.26 -18.67 40.38
N VAL A 108 27.08 -19.45 39.67
CA VAL A 108 27.61 -20.80 39.97
C VAL A 108 26.64 -22.00 40.11
N GLY A 109 26.80 -22.93 39.15
CA GLY A 109 26.58 -24.36 39.31
C GLY A 109 27.37 -25.11 38.22
N ALA A 110 28.43 -25.81 38.61
CA ALA A 110 29.41 -26.42 37.73
C ALA A 110 29.01 -27.85 37.27
N LEU A 111 29.51 -28.20 36.07
CA LEU A 111 29.93 -29.54 35.60
C LEU A 111 28.92 -30.69 35.61
N VAL A 112 28.40 -31.06 34.44
CA VAL A 112 28.49 -32.41 33.83
C VAL A 112 28.36 -32.23 32.31
N GLY A 113 29.32 -32.74 31.54
CA GLY A 113 29.17 -32.91 30.10
C GLY A 113 28.72 -34.34 29.81
N ASP A 114 27.88 -34.51 28.78
CA ASP A 114 27.71 -35.78 28.07
C ASP A 114 27.39 -35.50 26.59
N PRO A 115 27.80 -36.40 25.66
CA PRO A 115 27.86 -36.13 24.23
C PRO A 115 26.53 -36.32 23.49
N GLU A 116 26.44 -35.64 22.36
CA GLU A 116 25.33 -35.53 21.40
C GLU A 116 24.90 -36.86 20.71
N PRO A 117 23.61 -36.97 20.34
CA PRO A 117 23.19 -37.65 19.11
C PRO A 117 22.55 -36.67 18.11
N PRO A 118 22.73 -36.90 16.79
CA PRO A 118 22.52 -35.88 15.76
C PRO A 118 21.04 -35.74 15.42
N THR A 119 20.51 -34.52 15.46
CA THR A 119 19.21 -34.19 14.87
C THR A 119 19.28 -32.87 14.12
N ALA A 120 19.48 -33.02 12.81
CA ALA A 120 19.11 -32.12 11.72
C ALA A 120 19.14 -30.60 12.02
N ASP A 121 20.21 -29.96 11.54
CA ASP A 121 20.28 -28.51 11.36
C ASP A 121 19.11 -27.99 10.51
N PHE A 122 18.11 -27.41 11.18
CA PHE A 122 17.28 -26.34 10.61
C PHE A 122 17.71 -25.01 11.20
N SER A 123 19.00 -24.70 11.07
CA SER A 123 19.56 -23.37 11.36
C SER A 123 20.13 -22.76 10.09
N ALA A 124 19.30 -22.61 9.06
CA ALA A 124 19.52 -21.53 8.11
C ALA A 124 18.92 -20.26 8.73
N PRO A 125 19.71 -19.24 9.08
CA PRO A 125 19.12 -17.99 9.55
C PRO A 125 18.25 -17.42 8.42
N LEU A 126 16.99 -17.10 8.71
CA LEU A 126 16.06 -16.33 7.88
C LEU A 126 16.52 -14.86 7.73
N THR A 127 17.80 -14.65 7.49
CA THR A 127 18.39 -13.38 7.07
C THR A 127 18.70 -13.45 5.58
N ALA A 128 17.71 -13.83 4.77
CA ALA A 128 17.72 -13.35 3.39
C ALA A 128 17.44 -11.85 3.46
N SER A 129 18.49 -11.04 3.43
CA SER A 129 18.36 -9.59 3.34
C SER A 129 17.52 -9.25 2.12
N ALA A 130 16.42 -8.54 2.32
CA ALA A 130 15.59 -8.00 1.25
C ALA A 130 16.49 -7.35 0.19
N ARG A 131 16.25 -7.66 -1.09
CA ARG A 131 17.03 -7.09 -2.20
C ARG A 131 16.82 -5.58 -2.23
N PRO A 132 17.89 -4.77 -2.38
CA PRO A 132 17.75 -3.34 -2.58
C PRO A 132 16.93 -3.06 -3.84
N LEU A 133 15.88 -2.26 -3.70
CA LEU A 133 14.97 -1.90 -4.82
C LEU A 133 15.37 -0.59 -5.53
N ALA A 134 16.41 0.10 -5.04
CA ALA A 134 16.86 1.36 -5.62
C ALA A 134 17.38 1.14 -7.05
N GLY A 135 16.93 1.98 -7.99
CA GLY A 135 17.37 1.93 -9.40
C GLY A 135 16.73 0.84 -10.27
N LEU A 136 15.89 -0.04 -9.70
CA LEU A 136 15.22 -1.10 -10.47
C LEU A 136 14.15 -0.55 -11.41
N LEU A 137 13.33 0.39 -10.93
CA LEU A 137 12.30 1.04 -11.74
C LEU A 137 12.92 1.75 -12.96
N LEU A 138 12.17 1.81 -14.06
CA LEU A 138 12.57 2.50 -15.28
C LEU A 138 12.58 4.01 -15.07
N SER A 139 13.52 4.67 -15.75
CA SER A 139 13.56 6.12 -15.84
C SER A 139 12.44 6.65 -16.76
N PRO A 140 12.07 7.94 -16.65
CA PRO A 140 11.14 8.55 -17.61
C PRO A 140 11.54 8.36 -19.07
N ASP A 141 12.84 8.45 -19.39
CA ASP A 141 13.34 8.26 -20.75
C ASP A 141 13.14 6.83 -21.26
N ASP A 142 13.33 5.83 -20.39
CA ASP A 142 13.11 4.43 -20.76
C ASP A 142 11.63 4.10 -20.93
N VAL A 143 10.77 4.68 -20.10
CA VAL A 143 9.31 4.55 -20.24
C VAL A 143 8.82 5.26 -21.51
N ALA A 144 9.32 6.45 -21.81
CA ALA A 144 8.97 7.17 -23.04
C ALA A 144 9.34 6.38 -24.28
N LYS A 145 10.54 5.76 -24.31
CA LYS A 145 10.93 4.82 -25.38
C LYS A 145 10.01 3.60 -25.47
N ALA A 146 9.67 2.99 -24.33
CA ALA A 146 8.77 1.83 -24.30
C ALA A 146 7.38 2.13 -24.88
N LEU A 147 6.89 3.35 -24.66
CA LEU A 147 5.62 3.86 -25.21
C LEU A 147 5.75 4.44 -26.62
N SER A 148 6.97 4.55 -27.18
CA SER A 148 7.23 5.26 -28.44
C SER A 148 6.77 6.72 -28.45
N ILE A 149 6.93 7.43 -27.32
CA ILE A 149 6.58 8.85 -27.15
C ILE A 149 7.82 9.71 -26.85
N ALA A 150 7.70 11.02 -27.04
CA ALA A 150 8.82 11.95 -26.85
C ALA A 150 9.19 12.14 -25.37
N THR A 151 8.19 12.35 -24.51
CA THR A 151 8.40 12.65 -23.10
C THR A 151 7.29 12.07 -22.24
N ILE A 152 7.65 11.72 -21.01
CA ILE A 152 6.72 11.39 -19.93
C ILE A 152 7.33 11.94 -18.64
N THR A 153 6.50 12.35 -17.69
CA THR A 153 6.96 12.94 -16.42
C THR A 153 6.72 11.97 -15.29
N ASP A 154 7.76 11.70 -14.49
CA ASP A 154 7.58 11.06 -13.20
C ASP A 154 6.89 12.04 -12.24
N THR A 155 5.69 11.70 -11.82
CA THR A 155 4.88 12.52 -10.93
C THR A 155 4.77 11.93 -9.53
N THR A 156 5.57 10.90 -9.22
CA THR A 156 5.65 10.28 -7.91
C THR A 156 5.97 11.34 -6.86
N PRO A 157 5.07 11.60 -5.89
CA PRO A 157 5.36 12.53 -4.80
C PRO A 157 6.70 12.24 -4.09
N ALA A 158 7.50 13.29 -3.93
CA ALA A 158 8.87 13.21 -3.39
C ALA A 158 8.95 12.70 -1.94
N ASP A 159 7.83 12.65 -1.22
CA ASP A 159 7.70 12.19 0.16
C ASP A 159 7.15 10.76 0.29
N HIS A 160 7.01 10.01 -0.81
CA HIS A 160 6.39 8.68 -0.78
C HIS A 160 7.19 7.67 0.06
N LEU A 161 6.67 7.45 1.27
CA LEU A 161 6.40 6.09 1.73
C LEU A 161 5.67 5.39 0.59
N THR A 162 6.28 4.35 0.03
CA THR A 162 5.64 3.54 -0.99
C THR A 162 4.42 2.86 -0.38
N VAL A 163 3.22 3.40 -0.62
CA VAL A 163 1.96 2.82 -0.14
C VAL A 163 1.32 2.08 -1.31
N PRO A 164 0.90 0.82 -1.13
CA PRO A 164 0.14 0.12 -2.16
C PRO A 164 -1.15 0.90 -2.51
N TYR A 165 -1.66 0.76 -3.73
CA TYR A 165 -2.92 1.37 -4.16
C TYR A 165 -4.07 0.92 -3.24
N GLY A 166 -5.03 1.81 -3.00
CA GLY A 166 -6.17 1.55 -2.11
C GLY A 166 -7.22 0.65 -2.75
N ASP A 167 -7.88 -0.18 -1.94
CA ASP A 167 -8.80 -1.23 -2.41
C ASP A 167 -10.27 -0.85 -2.19
N HIS A 168 -10.72 0.14 -2.95
CA HIS A 168 -12.01 0.76 -2.69
C HIS A 168 -12.85 0.89 -3.96
N ILE A 169 -12.76 -0.08 -4.89
CA ILE A 169 -13.63 -0.12 -6.07
C ILE A 169 -14.86 -0.99 -5.83
N VAL A 170 -15.91 -0.81 -6.63
CA VAL A 170 -17.16 -1.61 -6.52
C VAL A 170 -16.86 -3.11 -6.71
N ASP A 171 -16.20 -3.48 -7.81
CA ASP A 171 -15.79 -4.87 -8.08
C ASP A 171 -14.39 -5.15 -7.51
N ASN A 172 -14.28 -5.06 -6.19
CA ASN A 172 -13.00 -5.16 -5.48
C ASN A 172 -12.35 -6.54 -5.58
N ASP A 173 -13.09 -7.58 -5.94
CA ASP A 173 -12.57 -8.91 -6.29
C ASP A 173 -11.62 -8.86 -7.50
N CYS A 174 -11.77 -7.87 -8.38
CA CYS A 174 -10.94 -7.66 -9.56
C CYS A 174 -9.91 -6.52 -9.41
N VAL A 175 -9.69 -6.00 -8.20
CA VAL A 175 -8.85 -4.82 -8.01
C VAL A 175 -7.40 -5.02 -8.45
N SER A 176 -6.82 -6.22 -8.29
CA SER A 176 -5.45 -6.52 -8.75
C SER A 176 -5.34 -6.73 -10.25
N ALA A 177 -6.44 -7.13 -10.90
CA ALA A 177 -6.54 -7.18 -12.36
C ALA A 177 -6.55 -5.76 -12.94
N PHE A 178 -7.02 -4.77 -12.18
CA PHE A 178 -7.02 -3.37 -12.59
C PHE A 178 -5.76 -2.61 -12.15
N TYR A 179 -5.48 -2.48 -10.85
CA TYR A 179 -4.37 -1.66 -10.34
C TYR A 179 -3.12 -2.49 -10.00
N PRO A 180 -1.90 -2.00 -10.29
CA PRO A 180 -0.66 -2.51 -9.73
C PRO A 180 -0.58 -2.31 -8.21
N ALA A 181 0.20 -3.15 -7.54
CA ALA A 181 0.59 -2.96 -6.14
C ALA A 181 -0.60 -2.62 -5.23
N THR A 182 -1.70 -3.36 -5.30
CA THR A 182 -2.89 -3.11 -4.46
C THR A 182 -2.69 -3.67 -3.06
N THR A 183 -3.26 -2.99 -2.06
CA THR A 183 -3.19 -3.46 -0.68
C THR A 183 -3.89 -4.81 -0.55
N ALA A 184 -5.02 -5.03 -1.22
CA ALA A 184 -5.84 -6.22 -1.08
C ALA A 184 -5.10 -7.47 -1.58
N PHE A 185 -4.26 -7.32 -2.61
CA PHE A 185 -3.52 -8.42 -3.19
C PHE A 185 -2.20 -8.70 -2.46
N TYR A 186 -1.48 -7.67 -2.03
CA TYR A 186 -0.15 -7.83 -1.42
C TYR A 186 -0.15 -7.80 0.12
N ASN A 187 -1.26 -7.52 0.78
CA ASN A 187 -1.31 -7.51 2.24
C ASN A 187 -1.01 -8.91 2.80
N ASN A 188 -0.15 -8.98 3.80
CA ASN A 188 0.28 -10.22 4.46
C ASN A 188 0.88 -11.29 3.53
N THR A 189 1.37 -10.94 2.34
CA THR A 189 2.03 -11.92 1.45
C THR A 189 3.50 -12.13 1.78
N GLY A 190 4.09 -11.33 2.68
CA GLY A 190 5.47 -11.49 3.15
C GLY A 190 6.54 -10.73 2.37
N TRP A 191 6.15 -9.71 1.60
CA TRP A 191 7.12 -8.76 1.04
C TRP A 191 7.75 -7.91 2.15
N THR A 192 8.98 -7.46 1.93
CA THR A 192 9.79 -6.72 2.91
C THR A 192 10.15 -5.31 2.47
N ALA A 193 10.04 -5.02 1.17
CA ALA A 193 10.22 -3.68 0.62
C ALA A 193 9.35 -3.51 -0.63
N LEU A 194 8.92 -2.28 -0.90
CA LEU A 194 8.13 -1.89 -2.06
C LEU A 194 8.68 -0.57 -2.64
N ARG A 195 8.77 -0.46 -3.96
CA ARG A 195 9.01 0.79 -4.70
C ARG A 195 7.97 0.91 -5.80
N THR A 196 7.41 2.11 -5.95
CA THR A 196 6.43 2.43 -7.00
C THR A 196 6.85 3.71 -7.70
N ALA A 197 6.48 3.85 -8.96
CA ALA A 197 6.51 5.13 -9.65
C ALA A 197 5.27 5.29 -10.54
N HIS A 198 4.77 6.52 -10.62
CA HIS A 198 3.65 6.92 -11.47
C HIS A 198 4.11 7.97 -12.47
N LEU A 199 4.16 7.58 -13.74
CA LEU A 199 4.58 8.42 -14.86
C LEU A 199 3.37 8.73 -15.72
N ARG A 200 3.26 9.97 -16.18
CA ARG A 200 2.18 10.40 -17.08
C ARG A 200 2.63 11.54 -17.97
N ASP A 201 1.86 11.87 -19.00
CA ASP A 201 2.17 13.03 -19.83
C ASP A 201 2.35 14.31 -18.95
N PRO A 202 3.12 15.30 -19.44
CA PRO A 202 3.22 16.60 -18.80
C PRO A 202 1.86 17.18 -18.40
N ALA A 203 1.82 17.87 -17.27
CA ALA A 203 0.55 18.30 -16.64
C ALA A 203 -0.26 19.31 -17.48
N ASP A 204 0.35 19.91 -18.50
CA ASP A 204 -0.21 20.84 -19.47
C ASP A 204 -0.85 20.11 -20.66
N GLY A 205 -1.84 19.25 -20.41
CA GLY A 205 -2.57 18.59 -21.48
C GLY A 205 -3.59 17.56 -21.02
N PRO A 206 -4.41 17.03 -21.95
CA PRO A 206 -5.19 15.83 -21.68
C PRO A 206 -4.26 14.65 -21.39
N LEU A 207 -4.68 13.76 -20.50
CA LEU A 207 -3.97 12.50 -20.27
C LEU A 207 -4.06 11.64 -21.52
N ARG A 208 -2.92 11.28 -22.11
CA ARG A 208 -2.78 10.42 -23.29
C ARG A 208 -2.08 9.11 -22.95
N HIS A 209 -1.22 9.12 -21.94
CA HIS A 209 -0.44 8.01 -21.47
C HIS A 209 -0.23 8.11 -19.96
N SER A 210 -0.34 6.98 -19.28
CA SER A 210 0.15 6.82 -17.92
C SER A 210 0.79 5.46 -17.75
N VAL A 211 1.87 5.41 -16.98
CA VAL A 211 2.55 4.17 -16.60
C VAL A 211 2.69 4.12 -15.11
N GLU A 212 2.29 2.99 -14.55
CA GLU A 212 2.51 2.65 -13.16
C GLU A 212 3.47 1.47 -13.12
N GLN A 213 4.49 1.57 -12.28
CA GLN A 213 5.46 0.50 -12.10
C GLN A 213 5.67 0.27 -10.62
N ALA A 214 5.75 -0.99 -10.22
CA ALA A 214 6.02 -1.40 -8.86
C ALA A 214 6.97 -2.59 -8.82
N VAL A 215 7.87 -2.58 -7.83
CA VAL A 215 8.71 -3.72 -7.49
C VAL A 215 8.62 -4.04 -6.01
N LEU A 216 8.43 -5.32 -5.68
CA LEU A 216 8.31 -5.81 -4.31
C LEU A 216 9.39 -6.86 -4.02
N SER A 217 10.19 -6.63 -2.99
CA SER A 217 11.19 -7.62 -2.56
C SER A 217 10.60 -8.59 -1.55
N TYR A 218 10.94 -9.86 -1.69
CA TYR A 218 10.63 -10.94 -0.77
C TYR A 218 11.90 -11.57 -0.20
N PRO A 219 11.83 -12.22 0.98
CA PRO A 219 12.95 -13.00 1.51
C PRO A 219 13.31 -14.24 0.67
N GLY A 220 12.39 -14.72 -0.16
CA GLY A 220 12.60 -15.86 -1.03
C GLY A 220 11.77 -15.76 -2.32
N PRO A 221 11.99 -16.66 -3.29
CA PRO A 221 11.36 -16.59 -4.60
C PRO A 221 9.82 -16.57 -4.53
N PRO A 222 9.15 -15.51 -5.02
CA PRO A 222 7.71 -15.33 -4.84
C PRO A 222 6.86 -15.83 -6.02
N GLN A 223 7.21 -16.95 -6.66
CA GLN A 223 6.47 -17.50 -7.81
C GLN A 223 4.99 -17.76 -7.51
N ARG A 224 4.62 -17.99 -6.24
CA ARG A 224 3.21 -18.08 -5.82
C ARG A 224 2.38 -16.84 -6.19
N MET A 225 3.01 -15.67 -6.34
CA MET A 225 2.32 -14.42 -6.65
C MET A 225 1.85 -14.35 -8.09
N THR A 226 2.59 -14.90 -9.07
CA THR A 226 2.10 -15.00 -10.45
C THR A 226 0.95 -15.98 -10.56
N ALA A 227 1.01 -17.12 -9.86
CA ALA A 227 -0.09 -18.08 -9.81
C ALA A 227 -1.35 -17.46 -9.19
N ALA A 228 -1.22 -16.79 -8.05
CA ALA A 228 -2.36 -16.11 -7.40
C ALA A 228 -2.94 -14.98 -8.27
N ALA A 229 -2.08 -14.20 -8.94
CA ALA A 229 -2.53 -13.17 -9.88
C ALA A 229 -3.28 -13.81 -11.06
N HIS A 230 -2.76 -14.90 -11.63
CA HIS A 230 -3.39 -15.61 -12.73
C HIS A 230 -4.81 -16.06 -12.36
N ASP A 231 -5.00 -16.71 -11.20
CA ASP A 231 -6.31 -17.19 -10.78
C ASP A 231 -7.33 -16.06 -10.62
N ILE A 232 -6.93 -14.94 -10.00
CA ILE A 232 -7.79 -13.76 -9.85
C ILE A 232 -8.10 -13.13 -11.21
N TRP A 233 -7.08 -12.92 -12.04
CA TRP A 233 -7.22 -12.25 -13.32
C TRP A 233 -8.08 -13.08 -14.28
N GLN A 234 -7.94 -14.40 -14.28
CA GLN A 234 -8.79 -15.31 -15.06
C GLN A 234 -10.25 -15.24 -14.61
N ALA A 235 -10.52 -15.19 -13.30
CA ALA A 235 -11.88 -15.00 -12.79
C ALA A 235 -12.50 -13.64 -13.15
N CYS A 236 -11.67 -12.66 -13.50
CA CYS A 236 -12.08 -11.35 -14.00
C CYS A 236 -12.20 -11.28 -15.53
N SER A 237 -11.53 -12.17 -16.25
CA SER A 237 -11.48 -12.16 -17.71
C SER A 237 -12.87 -12.27 -18.35
N GLY A 238 -13.11 -11.45 -19.38
CA GLY A 238 -14.39 -11.41 -20.10
C GLY A 238 -15.52 -10.66 -19.38
N ARG A 239 -15.34 -10.27 -18.12
CA ARG A 239 -16.30 -9.44 -17.37
C ARG A 239 -16.15 -7.96 -17.73
N THR A 240 -17.23 -7.22 -17.54
CA THR A 240 -17.18 -5.77 -17.36
C THR A 240 -17.18 -5.51 -15.86
N ILE A 241 -16.18 -4.77 -15.38
CA ILE A 241 -15.99 -4.42 -13.97
C ILE A 241 -16.22 -2.93 -13.74
N ASN A 242 -16.69 -2.57 -12.56
CA ASN A 242 -16.92 -1.21 -12.13
C ASN A 242 -15.82 -0.77 -11.15
N ILE A 243 -14.96 0.14 -11.62
CA ILE A 243 -13.85 0.68 -10.84
C ILE A 243 -14.23 1.93 -10.03
N ARG A 244 -15.51 2.33 -10.01
CA ARG A 244 -15.95 3.49 -9.23
C ARG A 244 -15.59 3.30 -7.76
N GLU A 245 -15.10 4.36 -7.13
CA GLU A 245 -14.80 4.32 -5.71
C GLU A 245 -16.09 4.09 -4.88
N VAL A 246 -16.08 3.12 -3.98
CA VAL A 246 -17.22 2.82 -3.08
C VAL A 246 -17.54 3.98 -2.13
N THR A 247 -16.56 4.85 -1.88
CA THR A 247 -16.71 6.08 -1.08
C THR A 247 -17.41 7.20 -1.84
N LYS A 248 -17.63 7.02 -3.16
CA LYS A 248 -18.32 7.95 -4.07
C LYS A 248 -19.53 7.24 -4.70
N PRO A 249 -20.56 6.87 -3.91
CA PRO A 249 -21.70 6.11 -4.42
C PRO A 249 -22.51 6.87 -5.48
N ASP A 250 -22.48 8.20 -5.45
CA ASP A 250 -23.23 9.05 -6.38
C ASP A 250 -22.44 9.40 -7.67
N ALA A 251 -21.18 8.97 -7.77
CA ALA A 251 -20.43 9.14 -9.02
C ALA A 251 -20.96 8.20 -10.11
N VAL A 252 -20.78 8.58 -11.37
CA VAL A 252 -21.11 7.70 -12.51
C VAL A 252 -20.22 6.45 -12.44
N ASP A 253 -20.81 5.30 -12.73
CA ASP A 253 -20.07 4.04 -12.83
C ASP A 253 -18.93 4.17 -13.84
N ALA A 254 -17.75 3.68 -13.44
CA ALA A 254 -16.57 3.63 -14.29
C ALA A 254 -16.41 2.19 -14.76
N LEU A 255 -17.06 1.85 -15.86
CA LEU A 255 -17.13 0.49 -16.38
C LEU A 255 -15.95 0.19 -17.31
N TRP A 256 -15.34 -0.97 -17.13
CA TRP A 256 -14.17 -1.43 -17.87
C TRP A 256 -14.31 -2.89 -18.25
N ARG A 257 -14.05 -3.21 -19.51
CA ARG A 257 -14.00 -4.59 -19.97
C ARG A 257 -12.61 -5.19 -19.73
N VAL A 258 -12.57 -6.35 -19.09
CA VAL A 258 -11.36 -7.13 -18.85
C VAL A 258 -11.18 -8.11 -20.00
N GLY A 259 -10.02 -8.05 -20.65
CA GLY A 259 -9.65 -8.93 -21.75
C GLY A 259 -9.15 -10.30 -21.30
N GLU A 260 -8.63 -11.04 -22.26
CA GLU A 260 -7.99 -12.33 -22.01
C GLU A 260 -6.69 -12.15 -21.23
N VAL A 261 -6.40 -13.14 -20.40
CA VAL A 261 -5.17 -13.23 -19.62
C VAL A 261 -4.20 -14.15 -20.36
N THR A 262 -2.98 -13.69 -20.56
CA THR A 262 -1.91 -14.45 -21.20
C THR A 262 -0.72 -14.62 -20.26
N ASP A 263 0.03 -15.70 -20.42
CA ASP A 263 1.35 -15.88 -19.80
C ASP A 263 2.34 -16.25 -20.91
N THR A 264 3.24 -15.32 -21.21
CA THR A 264 4.27 -15.50 -22.23
C THR A 264 5.62 -15.13 -21.62
N ASP A 265 6.60 -16.03 -21.70
CA ASP A 265 7.94 -15.83 -21.15
C ASP A 265 7.92 -15.41 -19.65
N GLY A 266 6.99 -16.03 -18.90
CA GLY A 266 6.77 -15.79 -17.47
C GLY A 266 6.18 -14.41 -17.13
N ILE A 267 5.66 -13.70 -18.13
CA ILE A 267 4.95 -12.44 -17.98
C ILE A 267 3.46 -12.71 -18.08
N LEU A 268 2.78 -12.60 -16.94
CA LEU A 268 1.33 -12.58 -16.89
C LEU A 268 0.85 -11.22 -17.37
N ALA A 269 -0.04 -11.18 -18.36
CA ALA A 269 -0.57 -9.94 -18.93
C ALA A 269 -2.08 -10.01 -19.19
N LEU A 270 -2.72 -8.85 -19.19
CA LEU A 270 -4.11 -8.69 -19.66
C LEU A 270 -4.35 -7.28 -20.22
N SER A 271 -5.44 -7.13 -20.96
CA SER A 271 -5.93 -5.84 -21.43
C SER A 271 -7.16 -5.36 -20.67
N LEU A 272 -7.29 -4.05 -20.51
CA LEU A 272 -8.47 -3.38 -19.98
C LEU A 272 -8.91 -2.33 -21.00
N SER A 273 -10.19 -2.20 -21.27
CA SER A 273 -10.74 -1.13 -22.14
C SER A 273 -11.87 -0.42 -21.42
N ALA A 274 -11.86 0.92 -21.43
CA ALA A 274 -12.93 1.69 -20.83
C ALA A 274 -14.20 1.60 -21.69
N ASP A 275 -15.34 1.37 -21.06
CA ASP A 275 -16.62 1.31 -21.76
C ASP A 275 -17.01 2.72 -22.24
N GLY A 276 -17.50 2.82 -23.48
CA GLY A 276 -18.06 4.06 -24.03
C GLY A 276 -17.03 5.15 -24.36
N THR A 277 -15.74 4.81 -24.43
CA THR A 277 -14.66 5.73 -24.84
C THR A 277 -13.97 5.25 -26.12
N ASP A 278 -13.48 6.19 -26.93
CA ASP A 278 -12.70 5.91 -28.13
C ASP A 278 -11.33 5.32 -27.76
N ASP A 279 -11.20 4.00 -27.79
CA ASP A 279 -9.95 3.22 -27.71
C ASP A 279 -9.04 3.44 -26.49
N TRP A 280 -9.52 4.15 -25.45
CA TRP A 280 -8.77 4.29 -24.20
C TRP A 280 -8.74 2.96 -23.46
N GLY A 281 -7.54 2.48 -23.17
CA GLY A 281 -7.35 1.22 -22.47
C GLY A 281 -6.07 1.18 -21.66
N CYS A 282 -5.95 0.11 -20.89
CA CYS A 282 -4.73 -0.23 -20.19
C CYS A 282 -4.23 -1.62 -20.59
N ARG A 283 -2.94 -1.83 -20.40
CA ARG A 283 -2.25 -3.11 -20.42
C ARG A 283 -1.69 -3.34 -19.04
N ARG A 284 -1.89 -4.54 -18.50
CA ARG A 284 -1.38 -4.96 -17.19
C ARG A 284 -0.33 -6.03 -17.38
N GLY A 285 0.66 -6.03 -16.51
CA GLY A 285 1.76 -6.98 -16.54
C GLY A 285 2.24 -7.31 -15.14
N LEU A 286 2.46 -8.59 -14.87
CA LEU A 286 3.05 -9.05 -13.62
C LEU A 286 4.05 -10.17 -13.90
N ALA A 287 5.20 -10.08 -13.26
CA ALA A 287 6.30 -11.02 -13.41
C ALA A 287 7.05 -11.21 -12.09
N VAL A 288 7.80 -12.32 -12.00
CA VAL A 288 8.76 -12.55 -10.91
C VAL A 288 10.15 -12.73 -11.50
N ALA A 289 11.14 -12.07 -10.89
CA ALA A 289 12.56 -12.29 -11.16
C ALA A 289 13.29 -12.48 -9.82
N GLU A 290 13.94 -13.62 -9.66
CA GLU A 290 14.55 -14.05 -8.39
C GLU A 290 13.59 -13.92 -7.19
N THR A 291 13.86 -12.94 -6.31
CA THR A 291 13.10 -12.65 -5.09
C THR A 291 12.22 -11.40 -5.21
N VAL A 292 12.03 -10.88 -6.43
CA VAL A 292 11.33 -9.62 -6.69
C VAL A 292 10.10 -9.87 -7.59
N VAL A 293 8.95 -9.34 -7.17
CA VAL A 293 7.77 -9.19 -8.04
C VAL A 293 7.89 -7.86 -8.77
N ILE A 294 7.58 -7.86 -10.07
CA ILE A 294 7.50 -6.69 -10.95
C ILE A 294 6.03 -6.59 -11.39
N ASP A 295 5.39 -5.45 -11.14
CA ASP A 295 3.97 -5.24 -11.35
C ASP A 295 3.76 -3.89 -12.04
N VAL A 296 3.29 -3.90 -13.30
CA VAL A 296 3.24 -2.72 -14.16
C VAL A 296 1.89 -2.56 -14.84
N GLN A 297 1.52 -1.31 -15.11
CA GLN A 297 0.40 -0.96 -15.97
C GLN A 297 0.84 0.15 -16.92
N ALA A 298 0.41 0.07 -18.18
CA ALA A 298 0.44 1.20 -19.11
C ALA A 298 -0.99 1.48 -19.55
N CYS A 299 -1.41 2.74 -19.56
CA CYS A 299 -2.69 3.19 -20.11
C CYS A 299 -2.44 4.21 -21.21
N GLY A 300 -3.30 4.22 -22.22
CA GLY A 300 -3.20 5.11 -23.36
C GLY A 300 -4.16 4.73 -24.48
N HIS A 301 -4.20 5.57 -25.51
CA HIS A 301 -4.77 5.19 -26.80
C HIS A 301 -3.70 4.43 -27.61
N ASP A 302 -4.10 3.36 -28.29
CA ASP A 302 -3.22 2.61 -29.22
C ASP A 302 -1.89 2.08 -28.64
N LEU A 303 -1.91 1.61 -27.39
CA LEU A 303 -0.72 1.03 -26.77
C LEU A 303 -0.17 -0.15 -27.59
N PRO A 304 1.15 -0.21 -27.86
CA PRO A 304 1.77 -1.34 -28.55
C PRO A 304 1.49 -2.66 -27.82
N GLY A 305 1.23 -3.74 -28.57
CA GLY A 305 1.03 -5.07 -27.97
C GLY A 305 2.23 -5.55 -27.14
N SER A 306 3.44 -5.06 -27.47
CA SER A 306 4.69 -5.37 -26.77
C SER A 306 5.01 -4.46 -25.58
N VAL A 307 4.13 -3.51 -25.22
CA VAL A 307 4.43 -2.50 -24.19
C VAL A 307 4.79 -3.13 -22.83
N ILE A 308 4.11 -4.21 -22.45
CA ILE A 308 4.33 -4.87 -21.16
C ILE A 308 5.69 -5.57 -21.08
N PRO A 309 6.08 -6.45 -22.01
CA PRO A 309 7.46 -6.96 -22.08
C PRO A 309 8.50 -5.84 -22.10
N THR A 310 8.27 -4.78 -22.89
CA THR A 310 9.21 -3.65 -23.01
C THR A 310 9.39 -2.88 -21.69
N LEU A 311 8.38 -2.89 -20.81
CA LEU A 311 8.49 -2.33 -19.47
C LEU A 311 9.10 -3.31 -18.44
N ILE A 312 8.79 -4.60 -18.54
CA ILE A 312 9.20 -5.61 -17.55
C ILE A 312 10.64 -6.09 -17.77
N ASP A 313 11.04 -6.39 -19.00
CA ASP A 313 12.31 -7.06 -19.28
C ASP A 313 13.54 -6.24 -18.87
N PRO A 314 13.58 -4.90 -19.05
CA PRO A 314 14.71 -4.13 -18.55
C PRO A 314 14.75 -4.09 -17.02
N ILE A 315 13.61 -4.16 -16.32
CA ILE A 315 13.58 -4.29 -14.85
C ILE A 315 14.11 -5.67 -14.44
N ARG A 316 13.67 -6.74 -15.12
CA ARG A 316 14.20 -8.10 -14.91
C ARG A 316 15.71 -8.16 -15.09
N ALA A 317 16.24 -7.54 -16.16
CA ALA A 317 17.66 -7.52 -16.45
C ALA A 317 18.48 -6.84 -15.33
N LYS A 318 17.97 -5.75 -14.74
CA LYS A 318 18.59 -5.10 -13.57
C LYS A 318 18.54 -5.96 -12.29
N ILE A 319 17.65 -6.95 -12.24
CA ILE A 319 17.55 -7.87 -11.12
C ILE A 319 18.53 -9.03 -11.33
N THR A 320 18.58 -9.62 -12.52
CA THR A 320 19.41 -10.81 -12.79
C THR A 320 20.88 -10.52 -13.10
N GLY A 321 21.20 -9.27 -13.45
CA GLY A 321 22.58 -8.79 -13.69
C GLY A 321 23.22 -8.24 -12.44
#